data_AF-A0A497CS84-F1
#
_entry.id   AF-A0A497CS84-F1
#
_cell.length_a   1.000
_cell.length_b   1.000
_cell.length_c   1.000
_cell.angle_alpha   90.00
_cell.angle_beta   90.00
_cell.angle_gamma   90.00
#
_symmetry.space_group_name_H-M   'P 1'
#
loop_
_entity.id
_entity.type
_entity.pdbx_description
1 polymer ?
#
loop_
_entity_poly.entity_id
_entity_poly.type
_entity_poly.pdbx_seq_one_letter_code
_entity_poly.pdbx_strand_id
1 'polypeptide(L)' 'MEIVFISVLVILTLSLWIWAIVDIVKSSFKDRAQKILWILVVVLFPILGPIVYFQVGRNYTNRKSRKFNPSFNRVD' A
#
# COMPACT_ATOMS: atom_id res chain seq x y z
N MET A 1 -2.91 -1.66 33.36
CA MET A 1 -1.73 -1.34 32.50
C MET A 1 -1.71 -2.20 31.24
N GLU A 2 -1.82 -3.53 31.37
CA GLU A 2 -1.74 -4.47 30.24
C GLU A 2 -2.87 -4.28 29.20
N ILE A 3 -4.11 -4.07 29.64
CA ILE A 3 -5.24 -3.84 28.74
C ILE A 3 -5.08 -2.56 27.89
N VAL A 4 -4.50 -1.50 28.47
CA VAL A 4 -4.23 -0.24 27.76
C VAL A 4 -3.16 -0.44 26.69
N PHE A 5 -2.14 -1.26 26.97
CA PHE A 5 -1.12 -1.59 25.99
C PHE A 5 -1.70 -2.38 24.80
N ILE A 6 -2.54 -3.38 25.09
CA ILE A 6 -3.19 -4.20 24.05
C ILE A 6 -4.14 -3.34 23.21
N SER A 7 -4.94 -2.46 23.82
CA SER A 7 -5.89 -1.62 23.07
C SER A 7 -5.17 -0.65 22.12
N VAL A 8 -4.04 -0.06 22.53
CA VAL A 8 -3.21 0.78 21.66
C VAL A 8 -2.68 -0.01 20.47
N LEU A 9 -2.15 -1.23 20.70
CA LEU A 9 -1.65 -2.09 19.63
C LEU A 9 -2.74 -2.49 18.62
N VAL A 10 -3.94 -2.79 19.11
CA VAL A 10 -5.09 -3.12 18.25
C VAL A 10 -5.48 -1.93 17.39
N ILE A 11 -5.57 -0.72 17.97
CA ILE A 11 -5.90 0.50 17.23
C ILE A 11 -4.84 0.81 16.16
N LEU A 12 -3.56 0.64 16.50
CA LEU A 12 -2.47 0.85 15.56
C LEU A 12 -2.54 -0.13 14.38
N THR A 13 -2.80 -1.41 14.69
CA THR A 13 -2.94 -2.47 13.69
C THR A 13 -4.14 -2.22 12.78
N LEU A 14 -5.29 -1.85 13.34
CA LEU A 14 -6.49 -1.50 12.56
C LEU A 14 -6.24 -0.27 11.68
N SER A 15 -5.55 0.75 12.20
CA SER A 15 -5.20 1.94 11.44
C SER A 15 -4.29 1.59 10.25
N LEU A 16 -3.27 0.75 10.47
CA LEU A 16 -2.40 0.25 9.40
C LEU A 16 -3.16 -0.59 8.38
N TRP A 17 -4.10 -1.43 8.84
CA TRP A 17 -4.92 -2.28 7.99
C TRP A 17 -5.81 -1.47 7.05
N ILE A 18 -6.54 -0.49 7.58
CA ILE A 18 -7.36 0.43 6.78
C ILE A 18 -6.48 1.19 5.80
N TRP A 19 -5.33 1.68 6.26
CA TRP A 19 -4.41 2.44 5.40
C TRP A 19 -3.88 1.61 4.23
N ALA A 20 -3.56 0.33 4.46
CA ALA A 20 -3.16 -0.60 3.40
C ALA A 20 -4.27 -0.80 2.36
N ILE A 21 -5.53 -0.99 2.80
CA ILE A 21 -6.67 -1.11 1.89
C ILE A 21 -6.84 0.16 1.04
N VAL A 22 -6.78 1.34 1.67
CA VAL A 22 -6.88 2.63 0.97
C VAL A 22 -5.74 2.79 -0.05
N ASP A 23 -4.51 2.43 0.33
CA ASP A 23 -3.36 2.48 -0.57
C ASP A 23 -3.51 1.52 -1.76
N ILE A 24 -4.04 0.31 -1.55
CA ILE A 24 -4.35 -0.64 -2.64
C ILE A 24 -5.45 -0.09 -3.56
N VAL A 25 -6.53 0.44 -3.01
CA VAL A 25 -7.63 0.99 -3.80
C VAL A 25 -7.18 2.19 -4.63
N LYS A 26 -6.37 3.08 -4.03
CA LYS A 26 -5.82 4.27 -4.70
C LYS A 26 -4.70 3.95 -5.69
N SER A 27 -3.97 2.86 -5.48
CA SER A 27 -2.90 2.43 -6.37
C SER A 27 -3.45 1.88 -7.69
N SER A 28 -2.86 2.35 -8.78
CA SER A 28 -3.04 1.80 -10.13
C SER A 28 -2.11 0.59 -10.28
N PHE A 29 -2.68 -0.61 -10.21
CA PHE A 29 -1.96 -1.84 -10.53
C PHE A 29 -1.93 -2.06 -12.04
N LYS A 30 -0.88 -2.71 -12.54
CA LYS A 30 -0.77 -3.08 -13.96
C LYS A 30 -1.85 -4.08 -14.37
N ASP A 31 -2.18 -4.99 -13.45
CA ASP A 31 -3.15 -6.05 -13.63
C ASP A 31 -4.22 -5.99 -12.53
N ARG A 32 -5.48 -6.14 -12.95
CA ARG A 32 -6.64 -6.15 -12.05
C ARG A 32 -6.63 -7.38 -11.15
N ALA A 33 -6.14 -8.52 -11.65
CA ALA A 33 -6.03 -9.74 -10.84
C ALA A 33 -5.06 -9.54 -9.67
N GLN A 34 -3.91 -8.90 -9.89
CA GLN A 34 -2.96 -8.59 -8.81
C GLN A 34 -3.54 -7.65 -7.76
N LYS A 35 -4.32 -6.63 -8.18
CA LYS A 35 -5.02 -5.75 -7.23
C LYS A 35 -5.96 -6.54 -6.32
N ILE A 36 -6.76 -7.44 -6.90
CA ILE A 36 -7.69 -8.29 -6.15
C ILE A 36 -6.94 -9.23 -5.21
N LEU A 37 -5.84 -9.83 -5.65
CA LEU A 37 -5.02 -10.73 -4.85
C LEU A 37 -4.43 -10.01 -3.62
N TRP A 38 -3.95 -8.77 -3.78
CA TRP A 38 -3.47 -7.96 -2.66
C TRP A 38 -4.58 -7.58 -1.68
N ILE A 39 -5.78 -7.23 -2.17
CA ILE A 39 -6.94 -7.00 -1.29
C ILE A 39 -7.27 -8.27 -0.51
N LEU A 40 -7.31 -9.42 -1.19
CA LEU A 40 -7.62 -10.71 -0.56
C LEU A 40 -6.60 -11.08 0.53
N VAL A 41 -5.31 -10.89 0.26
CA VAL A 41 -4.24 -11.14 1.25
C VAL A 41 -4.39 -10.23 2.47
N VAL A 42 -4.67 -8.93 2.26
CA VAL A 42 -4.87 -7.98 3.36
C VAL A 42 -6.13 -8.31 4.16
N VAL A 43 -7.22 -8.73 3.52
CA VAL A 43 -8.47 -9.08 4.19
C VAL A 43 -8.36 -10.40 4.95
N LEU A 44 -7.73 -11.42 4.36
CA LEU A 44 -7.54 -12.73 5.00
C LEU A 44 -6.54 -12.66 6.16
N PHE A 45 -5.53 -11.81 6.06
CA PHE A 45 -4.49 -11.64 7.07
C PHE A 45 -4.42 -10.18 7.52
N PRO A 46 -5.27 -9.74 8.47
CA PRO A 46 -5.35 -8.33 8.85
C PRO A 46 -4.07 -7.78 9.50
N ILE A 47 -3.26 -8.65 10.11
CA ILE A 47 -1.98 -8.26 10.74
C ILE A 47 -0.84 -8.44 9.73
N LEU A 48 -0.68 -9.64 9.17
CA LEU A 48 0.45 -9.96 8.28
C LEU A 48 0.29 -9.39 6.87
N GLY A 49 -0.95 -9.31 6.37
CA GLY A 49 -1.27 -8.85 5.02
C GLY A 49 -0.78 -7.44 4.73
N PRO A 50 -1.07 -6.41 5.57
CA PRO A 50 -0.50 -5.07 5.40
C PRO A 50 1.03 -5.07 5.36
N ILE A 51 1.68 -5.85 6.22
CA ILE A 51 3.15 -5.93 6.29
C ILE A 51 3.72 -6.46 4.97
N VAL A 52 3.16 -7.58 4.47
CA VAL A 52 3.56 -8.17 3.20
C VAL A 52 3.24 -7.24 2.02
N TYR A 53 2.08 -6.57 2.05
CA TYR A 53 1.72 -5.58 1.03
C TYR A 53 2.71 -4.41 0.97
N PHE A 54 3.11 -3.86 2.11
CA PHE A 54 4.05 -2.75 2.14
C PHE A 54 5.45 -3.15 1.64
N GLN A 55 5.90 -4.37 1.93
CA GLN A 55 7.20 -4.88 1.48
C GLN A 55 7.21 -5.28 0.00
N VAL A 56 6.20 -6.05 -0.43
CA VAL A 56 6.20 -6.75 -1.71
C VAL A 56 5.13 -6.18 -2.65
N GLY A 57 3.94 -5.91 -2.14
CA GLY A 57 2.80 -5.41 -2.92
C GLY A 57 3.02 -4.07 -3.61
N ARG A 58 3.78 -3.16 -2.98
CA ARG A 58 4.15 -1.87 -3.59
C ARG A 58 4.93 -2.02 -4.90
N ASN A 59 5.69 -3.09 -5.09
CA ASN A 59 6.48 -3.30 -6.32
C ASN A 59 5.60 -3.64 -7.54
N TYR A 60 4.39 -4.17 -7.31
CA TYR A 60 3.42 -4.48 -8.35
C TYR A 60 2.53 -3.29 -8.72
N THR A 61 2.63 -2.19 -7.95
CA THR A 61 1.93 -0.96 -8.29
C THR A 61 2.70 -0.22 -9.39
N ASN A 62 1.98 0.23 -10.42
CA ASN A 62 2.55 1.10 -11.45
C ASN A 62 2.71 2.50 -10.86
N ARG A 63 3.65 2.68 -9.93
CA ARG A 63 4.16 4.02 -9.65
C ARG A 63 4.95 4.41 -10.88
N LYS A 64 4.31 5.11 -11.81
CA LYS A 64 5.05 5.86 -12.83
C LYS A 64 6.07 6.67 -12.04
N SER A 65 7.35 6.30 -12.14
CA SER A 65 8.43 7.21 -11.77
C SER A 65 8.04 8.52 -12.42
N ARG A 66 7.87 9.57 -11.63
CA ARG A 66 7.65 10.91 -12.16
C ARG A 66 8.94 11.26 -12.87
N LYS A 67 9.09 10.75 -14.10
CA LYS A 67 10.18 11.07 -14.99
C LYS A 67 9.99 12.54 -15.31
N PHE A 68 10.74 13.37 -14.60
CA PHE A 68 10.89 14.76 -14.96
C PHE A 68 11.47 14.77 -16.36
N ASN A 69 10.64 15.11 -17.34
CA ASN A 69 11.05 15.24 -18.74
C ASN A 69 11.04 16.73 -19.07
N PRO A 70 12.08 17.48 -18.66
CA PRO A 70 12.14 18.88 -18.98
C PRO A 70 12.48 19.00 -20.47
N SER A 71 11.53 19.50 -21.26
CA SER A 71 11.76 19.90 -22.65
C SER A 71 12.42 21.29 -22.67
N PHE A 72 13.60 21.41 -22.07
CA PHE A 72 14.39 22.64 -22.18
C PHE A 72 14.83 22.77 -23.64
N ASN A 73 14.10 23.59 -24.40
CA ASN A 73 14.52 24.00 -25.72
C ASN A 73 15.71 24.95 -25.53
N ARG A 74 16.91 24.51 -25.89
CA ARG A 74 18.07 25.38 -25.90
C ARG A 74 17.96 26.18 -27.20
N VAL A 75 17.66 27.47 -27.05
CA VAL A 75 17.75 28.44 -28.15
C VAL A 75 19.16 28.99 -28.12
N ASP A 76 20.01 28.40 -28.95
CA ASP A 76 21.30 28.94 -29.39
C ASP A 76 21.15 29.71 -30.72
#